data_AF-A0A177JWQ9-F1
#
_entry.id   AF-A0A177JWQ9-F1
#
_cell.length_a   1.000
_cell.length_b   1.000
_cell.length_c   1.000
_cell.angle_alpha   90.00
_cell.angle_beta   90.00
_cell.angle_gamma   90.00
#
_symmetry.space_group_name_H-M   'P 1'
#
loop_
_entity.id
_entity.type
_entity.pdbx_description
1 polymer ?
#
loop_
_entity_poly.entity_id
_entity_poly.type
_entity_poly.pdbx_seq_one_letter_code
_entity_poly.pdbx_strand_id
1 'polypeptide(L)'
;MADEDDSQGADAAEAFEAMRGELALLRRAVEGLAAERGAIDVPDYTETLGRMQQGVDATADRIAVINDVIARSPALAMTPEQMAQRIVAAGNAARREDQAALARAGEDKARVMAELRAVAGSAWTRADQKNRQLWFGLGGVAIGIIAWAIVPGLVAREVAPASWQWPERIAARSLDLPRWEAGQRLMQSASPTAFRAIVAGDRIVTANRETIEGCSKAAVRARETVRCTIKVGGNHQ
;
A
#
# COMPACT_ATOMS: atom_id res chain seq x y z
N MET A 1 -45.91 21.84 152.00
CA MET A 1 -44.58 21.53 151.45
C MET A 1 -44.85 20.78 150.17
N ALA A 2 -45.04 21.59 149.13
CA ALA A 2 -45.47 21.30 147.78
C ALA A 2 -44.45 21.96 146.84
N ASP A 3 -44.48 21.58 145.57
CA ASP A 3 -43.80 22.18 144.40
C ASP A 3 -42.29 21.97 144.26
N GLU A 4 -41.89 20.99 143.42
CA GLU A 4 -40.67 21.05 142.58
C GLU A 4 -40.62 19.90 141.52
N ASP A 5 -41.75 19.57 140.86
CA ASP A 5 -41.81 18.60 139.72
C ASP A 5 -42.20 19.30 138.38
N ASP A 6 -42.19 20.64 138.36
CA ASP A 6 -42.90 21.44 137.33
C ASP A 6 -41.98 22.11 136.28
N SER A 7 -40.65 21.93 136.36
CA SER A 7 -39.70 22.56 135.41
C SER A 7 -39.18 21.66 134.29
N GLN A 8 -39.36 20.34 134.36
CA GLN A 8 -38.95 19.41 133.29
C GLN A 8 -40.02 19.30 132.18
N GLY A 9 -41.30 19.50 132.52
CA GLY A 9 -42.42 19.45 131.59
C GLY A 9 -42.51 20.65 130.64
N ALA A 10 -42.02 21.82 131.07
CA ALA A 10 -42.05 23.05 130.26
C ALA A 10 -41.06 23.00 129.08
N ASP A 11 -39.86 22.46 129.28
CA ASP A 11 -38.80 22.33 128.25
C ASP A 11 -39.18 21.29 127.17
N ALA A 12 -39.81 20.18 127.58
CA ALA A 12 -40.33 19.18 126.64
C ALA A 12 -41.48 19.72 125.77
N ALA A 13 -42.37 20.55 126.34
CA ALA A 13 -43.48 21.13 125.59
C ALA A 13 -43.01 22.11 124.51
N GLU A 14 -41.97 22.91 124.80
CA GLU A 14 -41.37 23.85 123.84
C GLU A 14 -40.70 23.11 122.67
N ALA A 15 -40.00 22.00 122.92
CA ALA A 15 -39.42 21.16 121.87
C ALA A 15 -40.48 20.52 120.95
N PHE A 16 -41.65 20.15 121.48
CA PHE A 16 -42.76 19.61 120.67
C PHE A 16 -43.40 20.66 119.77
N GLU A 17 -43.52 21.91 120.22
CA GLU A 17 -44.05 23.00 119.38
C GLU A 17 -43.06 23.39 118.27
N ALA A 18 -41.75 23.39 118.54
CA ALA A 18 -40.73 23.57 117.51
C ALA A 18 -40.80 22.48 116.43
N MET A 19 -40.92 21.21 116.82
CA MET A 19 -41.10 20.09 115.89
C MET A 19 -42.41 20.17 115.10
N ARG A 20 -43.51 20.65 115.71
CA ARG A 20 -44.77 20.90 114.98
C ARG A 20 -44.60 21.99 113.93
N GLY A 21 -43.85 23.04 114.23
CA GLY A 21 -43.49 24.09 113.29
C GLY A 21 -42.74 23.54 112.07
N GLU A 22 -41.71 22.71 112.28
CA GLU A 22 -40.95 22.10 111.19
C GLU A 22 -41.78 21.10 110.36
N LEU A 23 -42.62 20.28 111.01
CA LEU A 23 -43.54 19.37 110.33
C LEU A 23 -44.57 20.11 109.47
N ALA A 24 -45.03 21.28 109.91
CA ALA A 24 -45.93 22.12 109.12
C ALA A 24 -45.25 22.67 107.86
N LEU A 25 -43.97 23.05 107.93
CA LEU A 25 -43.19 23.52 106.78
C LEU A 25 -42.89 22.38 105.79
N LEU A 26 -42.49 21.21 106.27
CA LEU A 26 -42.29 20.02 105.42
C LEU A 26 -43.59 19.60 104.73
N ARG A 27 -44.71 19.60 105.46
CA ARG A 27 -46.01 19.27 104.88
C ARG A 27 -46.38 20.25 103.76
N ARG A 28 -46.15 21.55 103.97
CA ARG A 28 -46.42 22.57 102.94
C ARG A 28 -45.48 22.45 101.73
N ALA A 29 -44.21 22.06 101.93
CA ALA A 29 -43.27 21.80 100.85
C ALA A 29 -43.65 20.56 100.02
N VAL A 30 -44.09 19.48 100.68
CA VAL A 30 -44.60 18.27 100.00
C VAL A 30 -45.91 18.56 99.26
N GLU A 31 -46.82 19.32 99.88
CA GLU A 31 -48.07 19.76 99.22
C GLU A 31 -47.77 20.65 98.00
N GLY A 32 -46.75 21.52 98.07
CA GLY A 32 -46.26 22.31 96.93
C GLY A 32 -45.68 21.45 95.80
N LEU A 33 -44.80 20.49 96.12
CA LEU A 33 -44.20 19.58 95.13
C LEU A 33 -45.24 18.64 94.49
N ALA A 34 -46.25 18.23 95.25
CA ALA A 34 -47.36 17.42 94.77
C ALA A 34 -48.27 18.22 93.82
N ALA A 35 -48.54 19.50 94.11
CA ALA A 35 -49.29 20.39 93.23
C ALA A 35 -48.55 20.64 91.91
N GLU A 36 -47.22 20.78 91.95
CA GLU A 36 -46.40 21.00 90.77
C GLU A 36 -46.28 19.73 89.90
N ARG A 37 -46.19 18.55 90.51
CA ARG A 37 -46.27 17.27 89.77
C ARG A 37 -47.63 17.00 89.16
N GLY A 38 -48.72 17.48 89.78
CA GLY A 38 -50.07 17.37 89.20
C GLY A 38 -50.27 18.21 87.93
N ALA A 39 -49.42 19.22 87.70
CA ALA A 39 -49.48 20.10 86.54
C ALA A 39 -48.56 19.69 85.38
N ILE A 40 -47.76 18.62 85.53
CA ILE A 40 -46.93 18.08 84.45
C ILE A 40 -47.81 17.20 83.55
N ASP A 41 -48.34 17.79 82.49
CA ASP A 41 -48.93 17.06 81.38
C ASP A 41 -47.80 16.31 80.63
N VAL A 42 -47.70 15.00 80.83
CA VAL A 42 -46.76 14.13 80.11
C VAL A 42 -47.34 13.90 78.72
N PRO A 43 -46.73 14.41 77.63
CA PRO A 43 -47.27 14.22 76.29
C PRO A 43 -47.29 12.73 75.94
N ASP A 44 -48.40 12.24 75.40
CA ASP A 44 -48.53 10.84 74.99
C ASP A 44 -47.70 10.59 73.71
N TYR A 45 -46.48 10.07 73.88
CA TYR A 45 -45.61 9.70 72.78
C TYR A 45 -45.93 8.33 72.17
N THR A 46 -46.95 7.61 72.67
CA THR A 46 -47.32 6.26 72.21
C THR A 46 -47.62 6.24 70.71
N GLU A 47 -48.30 7.25 70.19
CA GLU A 47 -48.60 7.36 68.76
C GLU A 47 -47.33 7.56 67.91
N THR A 48 -46.40 8.40 68.38
CA THR A 48 -45.17 8.69 67.64
C THR A 48 -44.19 7.53 67.70
N LEU A 49 -44.07 6.84 68.85
CA LEU A 49 -43.34 5.57 68.95
C LEU A 49 -43.97 4.48 68.09
N GLY A 50 -45.31 4.38 68.05
CA GLY A 50 -46.02 3.44 67.18
C GLY A 50 -45.71 3.65 65.69
N ARG A 51 -45.67 4.91 65.23
CA ARG A 51 -45.24 5.24 63.86
C ARG A 51 -43.78 4.92 63.58
N MET A 52 -42.87 5.16 64.53
CA MET A 52 -41.46 4.76 64.37
C MET A 52 -41.29 3.25 64.32
N GLN A 53 -42.01 2.50 65.16
CA GLN A 53 -42.02 1.04 65.16
C GLN A 53 -42.48 0.50 63.80
N GLN A 54 -43.59 1.02 63.26
CA GLN A 54 -44.07 0.65 61.91
C GLN A 54 -43.04 0.95 60.81
N GLY A 55 -42.31 2.07 60.91
CA GLY A 55 -41.24 2.40 59.97
C GLY A 55 -40.07 1.42 60.03
N VAL A 56 -39.69 0.99 61.24
CA VAL A 56 -38.64 -0.03 61.45
C VAL A 56 -39.09 -1.38 60.89
N ASP A 57 -40.33 -1.80 61.18
CA ASP A 57 -40.87 -3.07 60.70
C ASP A 57 -40.96 -3.10 59.17
N ALA A 58 -41.46 -2.02 58.54
CA ALA A 58 -41.50 -1.90 57.08
C ALA A 58 -40.09 -1.91 56.44
N THR A 59 -39.09 -1.38 57.14
CA THR A 59 -37.69 -1.41 56.67
C THR A 59 -37.11 -2.81 56.82
N ALA A 60 -37.39 -3.49 57.93
CA ALA A 60 -36.99 -4.87 58.17
C ALA A 60 -37.58 -5.81 57.11
N ASP A 61 -38.87 -5.66 56.78
CA ASP A 61 -39.53 -6.43 55.73
C ASP A 61 -38.89 -6.20 54.35
N ARG A 62 -38.58 -4.94 54.00
CA ARG A 62 -37.88 -4.62 52.73
C ARG A 62 -36.50 -5.25 52.67
N ILE A 63 -35.74 -5.22 53.77
CA ILE A 63 -34.43 -5.85 53.85
C ILE A 63 -34.57 -7.38 53.73
N ALA A 64 -35.58 -7.98 54.37
CA ALA A 64 -35.84 -9.41 54.26
C ALA A 64 -36.18 -9.81 52.82
N VAL A 65 -37.01 -9.04 52.12
CA VAL A 65 -37.33 -9.25 50.70
C VAL A 65 -36.08 -9.12 49.82
N ILE A 66 -35.26 -8.09 50.03
CA ILE A 66 -34.01 -7.91 49.28
C ILE A 66 -33.06 -9.09 49.54
N ASN A 67 -32.94 -9.55 50.79
CA ASN A 67 -32.11 -10.69 51.13
C ASN A 67 -32.62 -11.99 50.48
N ASP A 68 -33.92 -12.24 50.46
CA ASP A 68 -34.51 -13.40 49.77
C ASP A 68 -34.30 -13.33 48.25
N VAL A 69 -34.41 -12.15 47.63
CA VAL A 69 -34.10 -11.93 46.21
C VAL A 69 -32.62 -12.16 45.91
N ILE A 70 -31.73 -11.66 46.77
CA ILE A 70 -30.27 -11.84 46.65
C ILE A 70 -29.91 -13.32 46.82
N ALA A 71 -30.43 -13.99 47.85
CA ALA A 71 -30.18 -15.41 48.12
C ALA A 71 -30.72 -16.32 47.02
N ARG A 72 -31.83 -15.94 46.37
CA ARG A 72 -32.40 -16.65 45.22
C ARG A 72 -31.78 -16.27 43.88
N SER A 73 -30.97 -15.21 43.82
CA SER A 73 -30.35 -14.79 42.56
C SER A 73 -29.20 -15.73 42.19
N PRO A 74 -29.32 -16.53 41.11
CA PRO A 74 -28.26 -17.46 40.70
C PRO A 74 -27.01 -16.72 40.17
N ALA A 75 -27.08 -15.39 40.01
CA ALA A 75 -25.98 -14.54 39.60
C ALA A 75 -24.89 -14.38 40.68
N LEU A 76 -25.19 -14.62 41.97
CA LEU A 76 -24.21 -14.54 43.06
C LEU A 76 -23.67 -15.91 43.50
N ALA A 77 -24.29 -17.01 43.07
CA ALA A 77 -23.76 -18.36 43.29
C ALA A 77 -22.59 -18.69 42.35
N MET A 78 -22.45 -17.97 41.23
CA MET A 78 -21.24 -18.00 40.40
C MET A 78 -20.33 -16.83 40.77
N THR A 79 -19.16 -17.15 41.32
CA THR A 79 -18.08 -16.15 41.46
C THR A 79 -17.68 -15.65 40.06
N PRO A 80 -17.40 -14.35 39.88
CA PRO A 80 -16.92 -13.80 38.61
C PRO A 80 -15.74 -14.58 38.01
N GLU A 81 -14.86 -15.13 38.86
CA GLU A 81 -13.72 -15.97 38.46
C GLU A 81 -14.18 -17.29 37.80
N GLN A 82 -15.20 -17.95 38.33
CA GLN A 82 -15.76 -19.17 37.73
C GLN A 82 -16.46 -18.89 36.40
N MET A 83 -17.12 -17.74 36.27
CA MET A 83 -17.73 -17.33 35.01
C MET A 83 -16.66 -17.01 33.94
N ALA A 84 -15.59 -16.30 34.32
CA ALA A 84 -14.44 -16.05 33.46
C ALA A 84 -13.75 -17.35 33.03
N GLN A 85 -13.53 -18.29 33.94
CA GLN A 85 -12.94 -19.59 33.63
C GLN A 85 -13.81 -20.40 32.66
N ARG A 86 -15.13 -20.38 32.82
CA ARG A 86 -16.06 -21.05 31.90
C ARG A 86 -16.07 -20.39 30.53
N ILE A 87 -16.00 -19.06 30.45
CA ILE A 87 -15.91 -18.32 29.19
C ILE A 87 -14.59 -18.65 28.49
N VAL A 88 -13.46 -18.70 29.21
CA VAL A 88 -12.16 -19.09 28.66
C VAL A 88 -12.17 -20.56 28.23
N ALA A 89 -12.75 -21.47 29.02
CA ALA A 89 -12.84 -22.89 28.69
C ALA A 89 -13.75 -23.13 27.47
N ALA A 90 -14.91 -22.48 27.41
CA ALA A 90 -15.83 -22.53 26.27
C ALA A 90 -15.21 -21.87 25.03
N GLY A 91 -14.52 -20.74 25.20
CA GLY A 91 -13.77 -20.07 24.14
C GLY A 91 -12.65 -20.96 23.58
N ASN A 92 -11.88 -21.60 24.44
CA ASN A 92 -10.82 -22.54 24.04
C ASN A 92 -11.39 -23.84 23.45
N ALA A 93 -12.56 -24.30 23.89
CA ALA A 93 -13.25 -25.43 23.27
C ALA A 93 -13.74 -25.09 21.86
N ALA A 94 -14.44 -23.97 21.69
CA ALA A 94 -14.90 -23.49 20.38
C ALA A 94 -13.74 -23.21 19.42
N ARG A 95 -12.64 -22.63 19.92
CA ARG A 95 -11.46 -22.32 19.09
C ARG A 95 -10.63 -23.53 18.70
N ARG A 96 -10.77 -24.69 19.37
CA ARG A 96 -9.99 -25.89 19.02
C ARG A 96 -10.35 -26.44 17.65
N GLU A 97 -11.64 -26.47 17.31
CA GLU A 97 -12.11 -26.90 15.99
C GLU A 97 -11.71 -25.90 14.90
N ASP A 98 -11.86 -24.60 15.17
CA ASP A 98 -11.38 -23.52 14.29
C ASP A 98 -9.87 -23.61 14.03
N GLN A 99 -9.07 -23.82 15.09
CA GLN A 99 -7.61 -23.93 14.97
C GLN A 99 -7.19 -25.15 14.15
N ALA A 100 -7.87 -26.28 14.33
CA ALA A 100 -7.62 -27.48 13.53
C ALA A 100 -7.99 -27.26 12.05
N ALA A 101 -9.13 -26.59 11.78
CA ALA A 101 -9.54 -26.24 10.43
C ALA A 101 -8.58 -25.24 9.76
N LEU A 102 -8.12 -24.23 10.49
CA LEU A 102 -7.13 -23.26 10.02
C LEU A 102 -5.76 -23.88 9.77
N ALA A 103 -5.32 -24.81 10.63
CA ALA A 103 -4.09 -25.55 10.43
C ALA A 103 -4.15 -26.39 9.13
N ARG A 104 -5.26 -27.12 8.93
CA ARG A 104 -5.50 -27.88 7.68
C ARG A 104 -5.56 -26.98 6.46
N ALA A 105 -6.27 -25.85 6.54
CA ALA A 105 -6.32 -24.88 5.45
C ALA A 105 -4.95 -24.25 5.16
N GLY A 106 -4.12 -24.04 6.18
CA GLY A 106 -2.74 -23.59 6.06
C GLY A 106 -1.85 -24.61 5.36
N GLU A 107 -1.96 -25.88 5.74
CA GLU A 107 -1.26 -27.01 5.11
C GLU A 107 -1.68 -27.21 3.65
N ASP A 108 -2.99 -27.20 3.37
CA ASP A 108 -3.52 -27.30 2.01
C ASP A 108 -3.06 -26.13 1.16
N LYS A 109 -3.09 -24.90 1.70
CA LYS A 109 -2.54 -23.74 0.99
C LYS A 109 -1.05 -23.90 0.72
N ALA A 110 -0.26 -24.38 1.69
CA ALA A 110 1.17 -24.60 1.49
C ALA A 110 1.44 -25.65 0.42
N ARG A 111 0.69 -26.76 0.42
CA ARG A 111 0.74 -27.81 -0.60
C ARG A 111 0.37 -27.29 -1.98
N VAL A 112 -0.78 -26.61 -2.10
CA VAL A 112 -1.26 -26.00 -3.34
C VAL A 112 -0.23 -24.99 -3.85
N MET A 113 0.32 -24.13 -3.00
CA MET A 113 1.37 -23.18 -3.40
C MET A 113 2.67 -23.86 -3.82
N ALA A 114 3.00 -25.03 -3.27
CA ALA A 114 4.17 -25.81 -3.69
C ALA A 114 3.93 -26.45 -5.07
N GLU A 115 2.75 -27.02 -5.30
CA GLU A 115 2.35 -27.55 -6.62
C GLU A 115 2.28 -26.45 -7.67
N LEU A 116 1.67 -25.30 -7.35
CA LEU A 116 1.66 -24.13 -8.22
C LEU A 116 3.07 -23.63 -8.52
N ARG A 117 4.00 -23.60 -7.56
CA ARG A 117 5.41 -23.24 -7.84
C ARG A 117 6.11 -24.27 -8.71
N ALA A 118 5.84 -25.57 -8.54
CA ALA A 118 6.41 -26.61 -9.40
C ALA A 118 5.88 -26.50 -10.85
N VAL A 119 4.57 -26.34 -11.00
CA VAL A 119 3.92 -26.21 -12.32
C VAL A 119 4.27 -24.87 -12.97
N ALA A 120 4.13 -23.75 -12.26
CA ALA A 120 4.47 -22.42 -12.76
C ALA A 120 5.98 -22.29 -13.04
N GLY A 121 6.85 -22.81 -12.17
CA GLY A 121 8.29 -22.83 -12.43
C GLY A 121 8.61 -23.56 -13.74
N SER A 122 7.94 -24.68 -14.02
CA SER A 122 8.12 -25.44 -15.27
C SER A 122 7.47 -24.79 -16.50
N ALA A 123 6.43 -23.99 -16.32
CA ALA A 123 5.72 -23.30 -17.40
C ALA A 123 6.43 -21.99 -17.78
N TRP A 124 6.84 -21.20 -16.78
CA TRP A 124 7.57 -19.95 -16.98
C TRP A 124 8.96 -20.19 -17.57
N THR A 125 9.69 -21.21 -17.11
CA THR A 125 10.99 -21.57 -17.69
C THR A 125 10.89 -21.97 -19.15
N ARG A 126 9.86 -22.75 -19.55
CA ARG A 126 9.64 -23.10 -20.96
C ARG A 126 9.17 -21.92 -21.81
N ALA A 127 8.27 -21.09 -21.30
CA ALA A 127 7.76 -19.94 -22.05
C ALA A 127 8.86 -18.87 -22.25
N ASP A 128 9.64 -18.57 -21.21
CA ASP A 128 10.73 -17.61 -21.28
C ASP A 128 11.88 -18.12 -22.17
N GLN A 129 12.22 -19.42 -22.07
CA GLN A 129 13.23 -20.03 -22.93
C GLN A 129 12.82 -20.01 -24.42
N LYS A 130 11.55 -20.28 -24.74
CA LYS A 130 11.04 -20.19 -26.12
C LYS A 130 11.01 -18.76 -26.61
N ASN A 131 10.56 -17.80 -25.80
CA ASN A 131 10.55 -16.39 -26.16
C ASN A 131 11.97 -15.88 -26.45
N ARG A 132 12.94 -16.26 -25.61
CA ARG A 132 14.34 -15.88 -25.78
C ARG A 132 14.97 -16.51 -27.03
N GLN A 133 14.66 -17.76 -27.34
CA GLN A 133 15.08 -18.41 -28.60
C GLN A 133 14.45 -17.74 -29.82
N LEU A 134 13.17 -17.36 -29.76
CA LEU A 134 12.50 -16.64 -30.83
C LEU A 134 13.13 -15.25 -31.03
N TRP A 135 13.45 -14.53 -29.95
CA TRP A 135 14.13 -13.23 -30.04
C TRP A 135 15.54 -13.35 -30.61
N PHE A 136 16.32 -14.37 -30.24
CA PHE A 136 17.63 -14.61 -30.85
C PHE A 136 17.50 -15.04 -32.33
N GLY A 137 16.51 -15.85 -32.67
CA GLY A 137 16.24 -16.24 -34.05
C GLY A 137 15.85 -15.04 -34.91
N LEU A 138 14.90 -14.23 -34.43
CA LEU A 138 14.41 -13.04 -35.14
C LEU A 138 15.49 -11.96 -35.22
N GLY A 139 16.25 -11.75 -34.14
CA GLY A 139 17.42 -10.87 -34.12
C GLY A 139 18.51 -11.34 -35.10
N GLY A 140 18.82 -12.63 -35.12
CA GLY A 140 19.79 -13.21 -36.05
C GLY A 140 19.36 -13.07 -37.52
N VAL A 141 18.08 -13.29 -37.82
CA VAL A 141 17.54 -13.07 -39.18
C VAL A 141 17.63 -11.60 -39.57
N ALA A 142 17.24 -10.68 -38.69
CA ALA A 142 17.32 -9.25 -38.96
C ALA A 142 18.77 -8.80 -39.22
N ILE A 143 19.72 -9.24 -38.38
CA ILE A 143 21.15 -8.96 -38.56
C ILE A 143 21.66 -9.58 -39.88
N GLY A 144 21.26 -10.81 -40.19
CA GLY A 144 21.62 -11.48 -41.45
C GLY A 144 21.15 -10.72 -42.69
N ILE A 145 19.91 -10.22 -42.68
CA ILE A 145 19.37 -9.39 -43.78
C ILE A 145 20.17 -8.10 -43.95
N ILE A 146 20.47 -7.40 -42.84
CA ILE A 146 21.24 -6.16 -42.86
C ILE A 146 22.65 -6.42 -43.38
N ALA A 147 23.32 -7.46 -42.89
CA ALA A 147 24.65 -7.84 -43.36
C ALA A 147 24.63 -8.18 -44.86
N TRP A 148 23.64 -8.94 -45.33
CA TRP A 148 23.53 -9.31 -46.74
C TRP A 148 23.28 -8.11 -47.66
N ALA A 149 22.58 -7.07 -47.21
CA ALA A 149 22.36 -5.86 -47.99
C ALA A 149 23.60 -4.95 -48.08
N ILE A 150 24.40 -4.87 -47.01
CA ILE A 150 25.49 -3.89 -46.90
C ILE A 150 26.83 -4.48 -47.38
N VAL A 151 27.14 -5.72 -46.99
CA VAL A 151 28.45 -6.33 -47.21
C VAL A 151 28.84 -6.40 -48.68
N PRO A 152 27.98 -6.77 -49.65
CA PRO A 152 28.38 -6.84 -51.06
C PRO A 152 28.83 -5.50 -51.63
N GLY A 153 28.14 -4.41 -51.27
CA GLY A 153 28.48 -3.06 -51.75
C GLY A 153 29.79 -2.54 -51.15
N LEU A 154 30.03 -2.82 -49.87
CA LEU A 154 31.26 -2.41 -49.17
C LEU A 154 32.47 -3.21 -49.67
N VAL A 155 32.34 -4.53 -49.80
CA VAL A 155 33.41 -5.40 -50.32
C VAL A 155 33.76 -5.06 -51.77
N ALA A 156 32.76 -4.75 -52.60
CA ALA A 156 32.98 -4.33 -53.99
C ALA A 156 33.77 -3.03 -54.12
N ARG A 157 33.74 -2.15 -53.11
CA ARG A 157 34.44 -0.85 -53.12
C ARG A 157 35.81 -0.89 -52.47
N GLU A 158 35.94 -1.53 -51.31
CA GLU A 158 37.13 -1.38 -50.45
C GLU A 158 38.09 -2.56 -50.54
N VAL A 159 37.60 -3.75 -50.89
CA VAL A 159 38.39 -5.00 -50.79
C VAL A 159 38.69 -5.59 -52.17
N ALA A 160 37.81 -5.37 -53.15
CA ALA A 160 37.99 -5.93 -54.49
C ALA A 160 39.17 -5.26 -55.22
N PRO A 161 40.11 -6.03 -55.80
CA PRO A 161 41.15 -5.47 -56.66
C PRO A 161 40.53 -4.73 -57.86
N ALA A 162 41.11 -3.59 -58.22
CA ALA A 162 40.64 -2.76 -59.34
C ALA A 162 40.57 -3.52 -60.68
N SER A 163 41.36 -4.58 -60.85
CA SER A 163 41.33 -5.45 -62.03
C SER A 163 40.00 -6.18 -62.24
N TRP A 164 39.17 -6.32 -61.19
CA TRP A 164 37.94 -7.11 -61.25
C TRP A 164 36.72 -6.32 -61.72
N GLN A 165 36.77 -4.97 -61.66
CA GLN A 165 35.74 -4.05 -62.15
C GLN A 165 34.33 -4.40 -61.63
N TRP A 166 34.23 -4.75 -60.35
CA TRP A 166 32.97 -5.14 -59.71
C TRP A 166 31.92 -4.01 -59.70
N PRO A 167 32.26 -2.77 -59.32
CA PRO A 167 31.32 -1.66 -59.37
C PRO A 167 30.72 -1.45 -60.77
N GLU A 168 31.55 -1.51 -61.82
CA GLU A 168 31.13 -1.32 -63.21
C GLU A 168 30.25 -2.48 -63.68
N ARG A 169 30.58 -3.72 -63.31
CA ARG A 169 29.75 -4.90 -63.61
C ARG A 169 28.41 -4.86 -62.89
N ILE A 170 28.39 -4.41 -61.64
CA ILE A 170 27.15 -4.25 -60.87
C ILE A 170 26.29 -3.16 -61.52
N ALA A 171 26.86 -1.99 -61.85
CA ALA A 171 26.13 -0.91 -62.50
C ALA A 171 25.52 -1.33 -63.85
N ALA A 172 26.30 -2.03 -64.69
CA ALA A 172 25.81 -2.55 -65.96
C ALA A 172 24.67 -3.56 -65.78
N ARG A 173 24.82 -4.49 -64.80
CA ARG A 173 23.79 -5.48 -64.48
C ARG A 173 22.52 -4.85 -63.92
N SER A 174 22.64 -3.82 -63.06
CA SER A 174 21.49 -3.10 -62.49
C SER A 174 20.70 -2.33 -63.56
N LEU A 175 21.37 -1.89 -64.63
CA LEU A 175 20.73 -1.23 -65.77
C LEU A 175 20.25 -2.21 -66.84
N ASP A 176 20.52 -3.50 -66.68
CA ASP A 176 20.30 -4.56 -67.68
C ASP A 176 20.84 -4.20 -69.07
N LEU A 177 22.04 -3.62 -69.10
CA LEU A 177 22.70 -3.16 -70.31
C LEU A 177 24.14 -3.68 -70.38
N PRO A 178 24.71 -3.87 -71.58
CA PRO A 178 26.13 -4.11 -71.71
C PRO A 178 26.92 -2.91 -71.16
N ARG A 179 28.17 -3.15 -70.75
CA ARG A 179 28.98 -2.18 -69.99
C ARG A 179 29.13 -0.82 -70.70
N TRP A 180 29.22 -0.83 -72.02
CA TRP A 180 29.39 0.40 -72.81
C TRP A 180 28.11 1.24 -72.82
N GLU A 181 26.97 0.64 -73.15
CA GLU A 181 25.66 1.28 -73.18
C GLU A 181 25.22 1.73 -71.78
N ALA A 182 25.53 0.94 -70.76
CA ALA A 182 25.34 1.32 -69.37
C ALA A 182 26.14 2.59 -69.03
N GLY A 183 27.42 2.65 -69.43
CA GLY A 183 28.26 3.83 -69.26
C GLY A 183 27.71 5.06 -69.98
N GLN A 184 27.27 4.90 -71.24
CA GLN A 184 26.62 5.98 -72.00
C GLN A 184 25.34 6.47 -71.31
N ARG A 185 24.49 5.56 -70.83
CA ARG A 185 23.26 5.89 -70.11
C ARG A 185 23.54 6.64 -68.80
N LEU A 186 24.54 6.21 -68.04
CA LEU A 186 24.97 6.89 -66.82
C LEU A 186 25.49 8.31 -67.12
N MET A 187 26.38 8.45 -68.12
CA MET A 187 26.90 9.76 -68.53
C MET A 187 25.79 10.70 -69.02
N GLN A 188 24.86 10.19 -69.83
CA GLN A 188 23.69 10.94 -70.29
C GLN A 188 22.79 11.38 -69.13
N SER A 189 22.52 10.47 -68.18
CA SER A 189 21.68 10.80 -67.01
C SER A 189 22.35 11.79 -66.05
N ALA A 190 23.68 11.78 -65.96
CA ALA A 190 24.43 12.69 -65.10
C ALA A 190 24.53 14.10 -65.71
N SER A 191 24.79 14.21 -67.02
CA SER A 191 24.82 15.49 -67.74
C SER A 191 24.61 15.32 -69.24
N PRO A 192 23.39 15.62 -69.76
CA PRO A 192 23.11 15.56 -71.18
C PRO A 192 23.94 16.55 -72.01
N THR A 193 24.32 17.69 -71.44
CA THR A 193 25.16 18.70 -72.12
C THR A 193 26.60 18.22 -72.26
N ALA A 194 27.19 17.69 -71.19
CA ALA A 194 28.55 17.13 -71.25
C ALA A 194 28.62 15.93 -72.20
N PHE A 195 27.63 15.03 -72.17
CA PHE A 195 27.59 13.90 -73.07
C PHE A 195 27.49 14.34 -74.54
N ARG A 196 26.66 15.34 -74.86
CA ARG A 196 26.60 15.91 -76.22
C ARG A 196 27.93 16.50 -76.68
N ALA A 197 28.68 17.15 -75.79
CA ALA A 197 30.01 17.67 -76.11
C ALA A 197 31.00 16.54 -76.47
N ILE A 198 30.96 15.41 -75.73
CA ILE A 198 31.77 14.22 -76.04
C ILE A 198 31.40 13.66 -77.42
N VAL A 199 30.10 13.47 -77.69
CA VAL A 199 29.63 12.97 -78.99
C VAL A 199 29.98 13.93 -80.14
N ALA A 200 29.93 15.24 -79.91
CA ALA A 200 30.35 16.23 -80.90
C ALA A 200 31.86 16.12 -81.20
N GLY A 201 32.70 15.95 -80.17
CA GLY A 201 34.12 15.70 -80.33
C GLY A 201 34.41 14.42 -81.12
N ASP A 202 33.74 13.32 -80.79
CA ASP A 202 33.87 12.03 -81.47
C ASP A 202 33.51 12.12 -82.97
N ARG A 203 32.46 12.86 -83.32
CA ARG A 203 32.10 13.14 -84.72
C ARG A 203 33.20 13.87 -85.47
N ILE A 204 33.81 14.89 -84.85
CA ILE A 204 34.92 15.64 -85.45
C ILE A 204 36.14 14.74 -85.64
N VAL A 205 36.50 13.94 -84.64
CA VAL A 205 37.65 13.03 -84.74
C VAL A 205 37.42 11.97 -85.83
N THR A 206 36.23 11.37 -85.86
CA THR A 206 35.86 10.36 -86.86
C THR A 206 35.88 10.94 -88.28
N ALA A 207 35.33 12.14 -88.47
CA ALA A 207 35.35 12.82 -89.78
C ALA A 207 36.76 13.23 -90.25
N ASN A 208 37.72 13.34 -89.32
CA ASN A 208 39.10 13.75 -89.60
C ASN A 208 40.13 12.65 -89.31
N ARG A 209 39.70 11.38 -89.20
CA ARG A 209 40.51 10.29 -88.68
C ARG A 209 41.86 10.16 -89.39
N GLU A 210 41.88 10.12 -90.72
CA GLU A 210 43.11 9.99 -91.50
C GLU A 210 44.06 11.18 -91.29
N THR A 211 43.52 12.40 -91.29
CA THR A 211 44.30 13.63 -91.07
C THR A 211 44.92 13.64 -89.67
N ILE A 212 44.13 13.28 -88.65
CA ILE A 212 44.58 13.23 -87.25
C ILE A 212 45.64 12.12 -87.05
N GLU A 213 45.43 10.93 -87.64
CA GLU A 213 46.42 9.84 -87.60
C GLU A 213 47.74 10.22 -88.31
N GLY A 214 47.67 10.96 -89.42
CA GLY A 214 48.84 11.50 -90.09
C GLY A 214 49.60 12.51 -89.24
N CYS A 215 48.87 13.47 -88.67
CA CYS A 215 49.44 14.49 -87.78
C CYS A 215 50.02 13.88 -86.49
N SER A 216 49.38 12.86 -85.90
CA SER A 216 49.92 12.19 -84.70
C SER A 216 51.22 11.45 -85.00
N LYS A 217 51.32 10.77 -86.15
CA LYS A 217 52.58 10.15 -86.61
C LYS A 217 53.67 11.19 -86.84
N ALA A 218 53.33 12.35 -87.43
CA ALA A 218 54.28 13.44 -87.62
C ALA A 218 54.77 14.02 -86.29
N ALA A 219 53.86 14.23 -85.33
CA ALA A 219 54.18 14.68 -83.97
C ALA A 219 55.14 13.71 -83.25
N VAL A 220 54.86 12.40 -83.33
CA VAL A 220 55.71 11.37 -82.73
C VAL A 220 57.10 11.35 -83.36
N ARG A 221 57.21 11.52 -84.68
CA ARG A 221 58.51 11.58 -85.39
C ARG A 221 59.30 12.83 -85.04
N ALA A 222 58.64 13.98 -84.96
CA ALA A 222 59.27 15.25 -84.62
C ALA A 222 59.55 15.39 -83.10
N ARG A 223 58.89 14.59 -82.25
CA ARG A 223 58.84 14.75 -80.78
C ARG A 223 58.38 16.14 -80.34
N GLU A 224 57.60 16.80 -81.18
CA GLU A 224 57.13 18.17 -80.99
C GLU A 224 55.64 18.26 -81.32
N THR A 225 55.00 19.31 -80.80
CA THR A 225 53.60 19.61 -81.13
C THR A 225 53.50 20.13 -82.56
N VAL A 226 52.70 19.47 -83.39
CA VAL A 226 52.48 19.89 -84.79
C VAL A 226 51.12 20.55 -84.96
N ARG A 227 51.04 21.53 -85.85
CA ARG A 227 49.77 22.13 -86.25
C ARG A 227 49.06 21.22 -87.26
N CYS A 228 47.82 20.86 -86.96
CA CYS A 228 47.00 20.02 -87.82
C CYS A 228 45.74 20.79 -88.24
N THR A 229 45.45 20.82 -89.54
CA THR A 229 44.23 21.45 -90.06
C THR A 229 43.14 20.40 -90.17
N ILE A 230 42.08 20.56 -89.38
CA ILE A 230 40.91 19.67 -89.39
C ILE A 230 39.72 20.34 -90.07
N LYS A 231 38.85 19.53 -90.66
CA LYS A 231 37.57 19.94 -91.22
C LYS A 231 36.51 19.89 -90.13
N VAL A 232 35.89 21.03 -89.84
CA VAL A 232 34.76 21.10 -88.91
C VAL A 232 33.51 21.40 -89.71
N GLY A 233 32.51 20.51 -89.66
CA GLY A 233 31.22 20.75 -90.28
C GLY A 233 30.45 21.81 -89.49
N GLY A 234 29.96 22.85 -90.16
CA GLY A 234 29.05 23.81 -89.54
C GLY A 234 27.71 23.15 -89.27
N ASN A 235 27.40 22.86 -88.01
CA ASN A 235 26.04 22.47 -87.64
C ASN A 235 25.16 23.73 -87.68
N HIS A 236 24.31 23.86 -88.70
CA HIS A 236 23.09 24.64 -88.56
C HIS A 236 22.21 23.95 -87.52
N GLN A 237 21.74 24.73 -86.54
CA GLN A 237 20.83 24.31 -85.47
C GLN A 237 19.56 23.68 -86.02
#